data_AF-A0A422N0V5-F1
#
_entry.id   AF-A0A422N0V5-F1
#
_cell.length_a   1.000
_cell.length_b   1.000
_cell.length_c   1.000
_cell.angle_alpha   90.00
_cell.angle_beta   90.00
_cell.angle_gamma   90.00
#
_symmetry.space_group_name_H-M   'P 1'
#
loop_
_entity.id
_entity.type
_entity.pdbx_description
1 polymer ?
#
loop_
_entity_poly.entity_id
_entity_poly.type
_entity_poly.pdbx_seq_one_letter_code
_entity_poly.pdbx_strand_id
1 'polypeptide(L)'
;MSKIYIAGPAVFNADMGAAYYEHVRRLLRVHGATPLIPVDNEATGAAEIRAKNMEMIRQCDAVIADLSPFRSHEPDCGTAFEVGYAAALGKTVLVFTSDRRSMREKYGGACDAAGMTVEDF
;
A
#
# COMPACT_ATOMS: atom_id res chain seq x y z
N MET A 1 -5.69 -15.06 -15.55
CA MET A 1 -4.39 -14.46 -15.18
C MET A 1 -4.63 -13.74 -13.86
N SER A 2 -3.85 -14.01 -12.82
CA SER A 2 -4.13 -13.45 -11.49
C SER A 2 -3.88 -11.94 -11.46
N LYS A 3 -4.82 -11.17 -10.93
CA LYS A 3 -4.72 -9.71 -10.80
C LYS A 3 -4.29 -9.35 -9.40
N ILE A 4 -3.23 -8.56 -9.27
CA ILE A 4 -2.71 -8.13 -7.96
C ILE A 4 -2.75 -6.61 -7.89
N TYR A 5 -3.48 -6.07 -6.92
CA TYR A 5 -3.48 -4.63 -6.66
C TYR A 5 -2.22 -4.24 -5.88
N ILE A 6 -1.54 -3.21 -6.36
CA ILE A 6 -0.27 -2.74 -5.82
C ILE A 6 -0.54 -1.47 -5.02
N ALA A 7 -0.68 -1.64 -3.70
CA ALA A 7 -0.96 -0.56 -2.76
C ALA A 7 0.36 -0.06 -2.15
N GLY A 8 0.50 1.24 -1.94
CA GLY A 8 1.71 1.81 -1.35
C GLY A 8 1.96 3.28 -1.70
N PRO A 9 2.85 3.94 -0.95
CA PRO A 9 3.14 5.36 -1.12
C PRO A 9 4.05 5.67 -2.31
N ALA A 10 4.43 4.69 -3.14
CA ALA A 10 5.33 4.89 -4.27
C ALA A 10 4.84 5.96 -5.25
N VAL A 11 3.52 6.18 -5.36
CA VAL A 11 2.93 7.29 -6.13
C VAL A 11 3.42 8.68 -5.71
N PHE A 12 3.89 8.84 -4.47
CA PHE A 12 4.43 10.09 -3.94
C PHE A 12 5.93 10.27 -4.14
N ASN A 13 6.61 9.31 -4.79
CA ASN A 13 8.00 9.48 -5.18
C ASN A 13 8.14 10.61 -6.22
N ALA A 14 9.36 11.14 -6.35
CA ALA A 14 9.64 12.23 -7.29
C ALA A 14 9.31 11.87 -8.76
N ASP A 15 9.36 10.57 -9.10
CA ASP A 15 9.01 10.02 -10.41
C ASP A 15 7.57 9.48 -10.48
N MET A 16 6.72 9.83 -9.52
CA MET A 16 5.35 9.33 -9.36
C MET A 16 5.28 7.79 -9.24
N GLY A 17 6.37 7.15 -8.82
CA GLY A 17 6.46 5.71 -8.62
C GLY A 17 6.87 4.93 -9.86
N ALA A 18 7.24 5.60 -10.96
CA ALA A 18 7.57 4.96 -12.23
C ALA A 18 8.58 3.81 -12.08
N ALA A 19 9.71 4.02 -11.39
CA ALA A 19 10.73 2.98 -11.20
C ALA A 19 10.20 1.77 -10.40
N TYR A 20 9.44 2.03 -9.34
CA TYR A 20 8.83 0.99 -8.50
C TYR A 20 7.81 0.16 -9.31
N TYR A 21 6.90 0.83 -10.01
CA TYR A 21 5.86 0.18 -10.78
C TYR A 21 6.42 -0.60 -11.99
N GLU A 22 7.44 -0.09 -12.68
CA GLU A 22 8.10 -0.84 -13.75
C GLU A 22 8.80 -2.11 -13.25
N HIS A 23 9.41 -2.05 -12.06
CA HIS A 23 9.98 -3.23 -11.44
C HIS A 23 8.88 -4.27 -11.13
N VAL A 24 7.77 -3.84 -10.52
CA VAL A 24 6.62 -4.69 -10.20
C VAL A 24 6.00 -5.31 -11.45
N ARG A 25 5.80 -4.54 -12.52
CA ARG A 25 5.30 -5.04 -13.82
C ARG A 25 6.18 -6.14 -14.39
N ARG A 26 7.49 -5.94 -14.37
CA ARG A 26 8.46 -6.92 -14.87
C ARG A 26 8.37 -8.22 -14.08
N LEU A 27 8.34 -8.13 -12.75
CA LEU A 27 8.28 -9.29 -11.87
C LEU A 27 6.99 -10.08 -12.06
N LEU A 28 5.83 -9.42 -12.01
CA LEU A 28 4.53 -10.10 -12.13
C LEU A 28 4.33 -10.73 -13.51
N ARG A 29 4.82 -10.08 -14.58
CA ARG A 29 4.75 -10.62 -15.94
C ARG A 29 5.47 -11.96 -16.06
N VAL A 30 6.64 -12.11 -15.43
CA VAL A 30 7.39 -13.39 -15.41
C VAL A 30 6.60 -14.51 -14.73
N HIS A 31 5.78 -14.16 -13.74
CA HIS A 31 4.94 -15.10 -12.99
C HIS A 31 3.52 -15.25 -13.53
N GLY A 32 3.19 -14.69 -14.69
CA GLY A 32 1.86 -14.82 -15.28
C GLY A 32 0.77 -14.09 -14.47
N ALA A 33 1.11 -13.00 -13.78
CA ALA A 33 0.20 -12.14 -13.05
C ALA A 33 0.14 -10.73 -13.65
N THR A 34 -0.96 -10.03 -13.41
CA THR A 34 -1.21 -8.66 -13.91
C THR A 34 -1.26 -7.69 -12.73
N PRO A 35 -0.37 -6.69 -12.64
CA PRO A 35 -0.50 -5.64 -11.66
C PRO A 35 -1.68 -4.72 -12.00
N LEU A 36 -2.46 -4.36 -11.00
CA LEU A 36 -3.38 -3.23 -11.03
C LEU A 36 -2.74 -2.08 -10.26
N ILE A 37 -2.34 -1.02 -10.98
CA ILE A 37 -1.54 0.07 -10.44
C ILE A 37 -2.41 1.33 -10.34
N PRO A 38 -2.43 2.04 -9.18
CA PRO A 38 -3.28 3.21 -8.98
C PRO A 38 -3.12 4.31 -10.04
N VAL A 39 -1.88 4.55 -10.51
CA VAL A 39 -1.56 5.59 -11.48
C VAL A 39 -1.93 5.24 -12.93
N ASP A 40 -2.33 4.00 -13.21
CA ASP A 40 -2.79 3.61 -14.56
C ASP A 40 -4.19 4.16 -14.87
N ASN A 41 -4.84 4.74 -13.88
CA ASN A 41 -6.13 5.40 -14.04
C ASN A 41 -5.94 6.81 -14.60
N GLU A 42 -6.42 7.05 -15.82
CA GLU A 42 -6.67 8.41 -16.30
C GLU A 42 -7.86 9.00 -15.53
N ALA A 43 -7.62 9.62 -14.37
CA ALA A 43 -8.63 10.32 -13.58
C ALA A 43 -8.07 11.67 -13.13
N THR A 44 -8.90 12.71 -13.17
CA THR A 44 -8.47 14.09 -12.88
C THR A 44 -8.98 14.61 -11.54
N GLY A 45 -9.94 13.92 -10.91
CA GLY A 45 -10.55 14.32 -9.64
C GLY A 45 -10.40 13.28 -8.53
N ALA A 46 -10.26 13.76 -7.28
CA ALA A 46 -10.07 12.90 -6.10
C ALA A 46 -11.17 11.82 -5.95
N ALA A 47 -12.43 12.18 -6.20
CA ALA A 47 -13.54 11.23 -6.12
C ALA A 47 -13.45 10.12 -7.17
N GLU A 48 -13.01 10.47 -8.38
CA GLU A 48 -12.83 9.51 -9.48
C GLU A 48 -11.63 8.60 -9.23
N ILE A 49 -10.49 9.17 -8.79
CA ILE A 49 -9.30 8.41 -8.40
C ILE A 49 -9.66 7.38 -7.33
N ARG A 50 -10.35 7.81 -6.27
CA ARG A 50 -10.82 6.90 -5.21
C ARG A 50 -11.73 5.80 -5.77
N ALA A 51 -12.71 6.16 -6.62
CA ALA A 51 -13.64 5.19 -7.19
C ALA A 51 -12.92 4.13 -8.04
N LYS A 52 -11.96 4.54 -8.88
CA LYS A 52 -11.17 3.63 -9.71
C LYS A 52 -10.23 2.73 -8.91
N ASN A 53 -9.57 3.26 -7.87
CA ASN A 53 -8.75 2.43 -6.98
C ASN A 53 -9.59 1.36 -6.27
N MET A 54 -10.76 1.73 -5.73
CA MET A 54 -11.68 0.75 -5.12
C MET A 54 -12.17 -0.30 -6.12
N GLU A 55 -12.39 0.08 -7.38
CA GLU A 55 -12.76 -0.86 -8.44
C GLU A 55 -11.64 -1.85 -8.75
N MET A 56 -10.38 -1.38 -8.82
CA MET A 56 -9.22 -2.27 -8.96
C MET A 56 -9.13 -3.28 -7.82
N ILE A 57 -9.35 -2.85 -6.57
CA ILE A 57 -9.37 -3.76 -5.41
C ILE A 57 -10.53 -4.76 -5.51
N ARG A 58 -11.72 -4.35 -5.99
CA ARG A 58 -12.82 -5.30 -6.23
C ARG A 58 -12.46 -6.36 -7.26
N GLN A 59 -11.71 -5.98 -8.30
CA GLN A 59 -11.32 -6.85 -9.40
C GLN A 59 -10.06 -7.69 -9.16
N CYS A 60 -9.26 -7.38 -8.14
CA CYS A 60 -8.03 -8.13 -7.85
C CYS A 60 -8.32 -9.47 -7.15
N ASP A 61 -7.40 -10.40 -7.27
CA ASP A 61 -7.36 -11.64 -6.49
C ASP A 61 -6.64 -11.42 -5.14
N ALA A 62 -5.66 -10.52 -5.12
CA ALA A 62 -4.87 -10.18 -3.94
C ALA A 62 -4.42 -8.71 -3.95
N VAL A 63 -4.12 -8.19 -2.76
CA VAL A 63 -3.41 -6.93 -2.55
C VAL A 63 -2.00 -7.24 -2.04
N ILE A 64 -1.00 -6.57 -2.61
CA ILE A 64 0.32 -6.43 -1.99
C ILE A 64 0.45 -4.97 -1.55
N ALA A 65 0.58 -4.75 -0.25
CA ALA A 65 0.62 -3.42 0.36
C ALA A 65 2.01 -3.11 0.95
N ASP A 66 2.59 -2.00 0.50
CA ASP A 66 3.78 -1.40 1.11
C ASP A 66 3.40 -0.59 2.35
N LEU A 67 3.64 -1.17 3.53
CA LEU A 67 3.46 -0.52 4.84
C LEU A 67 4.80 -0.04 5.40
N SER A 68 5.74 0.37 4.53
CA SER A 68 6.95 1.08 4.95
C SER A 68 6.61 2.40 5.65
N PRO A 69 7.48 2.88 6.56
CA PRO A 69 7.34 4.19 7.18
C PRO A 69 7.17 5.30 6.14
N PHE A 70 6.11 6.10 6.27
CA PHE A 70 5.79 7.18 5.35
C PHE A 70 5.53 8.48 6.11
N ARG A 71 6.46 9.44 5.98
CA ARG A 71 6.45 10.76 6.66
C ARG A 71 6.54 10.72 8.19
N SER A 72 6.41 9.56 8.81
CA SER A 72 6.69 9.24 10.22
C SER A 72 7.10 7.76 10.32
N HIS A 73 7.04 7.16 11.51
CA HIS A 73 7.16 5.70 11.67
C HIS A 73 5.89 4.93 11.26
N GLU A 74 4.80 5.65 11.00
CA GLU A 74 3.52 5.09 10.56
C GLU A 74 3.52 4.77 9.07
N PRO A 75 2.71 3.79 8.62
CA PRO A 75 2.44 3.57 7.21
C PRO A 75 1.65 4.73 6.56
N ASP A 76 1.59 4.73 5.23
CA ASP A 76 0.68 5.61 4.49
C ASP A 76 -0.79 5.26 4.78
N CYS A 77 -1.60 6.28 5.15
CA CYS A 77 -3.00 6.08 5.48
C CYS A 77 -3.87 5.75 4.27
N GLY A 78 -3.47 6.16 3.06
CA GLY A 78 -4.13 5.74 1.81
C GLY A 78 -4.02 4.22 1.61
N THR A 79 -2.80 3.71 1.78
CA THR A 79 -2.51 2.28 1.74
C THR A 79 -3.24 1.51 2.85
N ALA A 80 -3.31 2.07 4.08
CA ALA A 80 -4.07 1.48 5.18
C ALA A 80 -5.59 1.39 4.86
N PHE A 81 -6.16 2.41 4.22
CA PHE A 81 -7.55 2.37 3.74
C PHE A 81 -7.76 1.24 2.72
N GLU A 82 -6.85 1.09 1.78
CA GLU A 82 -6.91 0.06 0.73
C GLU A 82 -6.80 -1.36 1.32
N VAL A 83 -5.93 -1.55 2.32
CA VAL A 83 -5.83 -2.80 3.11
C VAL A 83 -7.14 -3.13 3.81
N GLY A 84 -7.74 -2.16 4.52
CA GLY A 84 -9.02 -2.37 5.20
C GLY A 84 -10.16 -2.69 4.22
N TYR A 85 -10.19 -2.02 3.07
CA TYR A 85 -11.17 -2.26 2.01
C TYR A 85 -11.03 -3.67 1.42
N ALA A 86 -9.80 -4.11 1.14
CA ALA A 86 -9.52 -5.45 0.65
C ALA A 86 -9.88 -6.55 1.66
N ALA A 87 -9.58 -6.31 2.94
CA ALA A 87 -9.94 -7.21 4.03
C ALA A 87 -11.47 -7.39 4.13
N ALA A 88 -12.24 -6.29 4.04
CA ALA A 88 -13.70 -6.34 4.07
C ALA A 88 -14.31 -7.13 2.89
N LEU A 89 -13.61 -7.19 1.75
CA LEU A 89 -14.00 -7.96 0.57
C LEU A 89 -13.50 -9.42 0.60
N GLY A 90 -12.82 -9.86 1.66
CA GLY A 90 -12.25 -11.21 1.76
C GLY A 90 -11.11 -11.47 0.78
N LYS A 91 -10.40 -10.43 0.33
CA LYS A 91 -9.24 -10.59 -0.56
C LYS A 91 -8.03 -11.10 0.23
N THR A 92 -7.13 -11.80 -0.45
CA THR A 92 -5.80 -12.09 0.11
C THR A 92 -5.02 -10.78 0.25
N VAL A 93 -4.57 -10.45 1.46
CA VAL A 93 -3.75 -9.27 1.72
C VAL A 93 -2.37 -9.70 2.17
N LEU A 94 -1.35 -9.32 1.40
CA LEU A 94 0.05 -9.50 1.73
C LEU A 94 0.65 -8.12 2.01
N VAL A 95 1.43 -8.01 3.09
CA VAL A 95 2.05 -6.75 3.48
C VAL A 95 3.56 -6.90 3.53
N PHE A 96 4.27 -5.82 3.24
CA PHE A 96 5.70 -5.72 3.52
C PHE A 96 6.02 -4.36 4.11
N THR A 97 7.19 -4.24 4.72
CA THR A 97 7.71 -2.98 5.24
C THR A 97 9.23 -3.01 5.19
N SER A 98 9.84 -1.85 4.93
CA SER A 98 11.30 -1.70 4.98
C SER A 98 11.85 -1.71 6.41
N ASP A 99 11.02 -1.49 7.43
CA ASP A 99 11.41 -1.49 8.84
C ASP A 99 10.48 -2.40 9.68
N ARG A 100 11.01 -3.59 10.01
CA ARG A 100 10.31 -4.68 10.71
C ARG A 100 10.46 -4.64 12.23
N ARG A 101 11.08 -3.60 12.78
CA ARG A 101 11.11 -3.37 14.24
C ARG A 101 9.69 -3.19 14.76
N SER A 102 9.47 -3.56 16.01
CA SER A 102 8.21 -3.27 16.73
C SER A 102 7.96 -1.76 16.81
N MET A 103 6.71 -1.36 17.03
CA MET A 103 6.39 0.06 17.19
C MET A 103 7.15 0.69 18.37
N ARG A 104 7.30 -0.05 19.48
CA ARG A 104 8.08 0.40 20.63
C ARG A 104 9.56 0.59 20.34
N GLU A 105 10.16 -0.27 19.54
CA GLU A 105 11.56 -0.07 19.10
C GLU A 105 11.70 1.11 18.14
N LYS A 106 10.69 1.37 17.28
CA LYS A 106 10.67 2.53 16.38
C LYS A 106 10.59 3.84 17.16
N TYR A 107 9.66 3.92 18.10
CA TYR A 107 9.40 5.12 18.92
C TYR A 107 10.30 5.23 20.17
N GLY A 108 11.00 4.16 20.54
CA GLY A 108 11.92 4.13 21.68
C GLY A 108 11.25 4.01 23.05
N GLY A 109 9.97 3.64 23.14
CA GLY A 109 9.25 3.54 24.40
C GLY A 109 7.76 3.24 24.26
N ALA A 110 7.06 3.30 25.40
CA ALA A 110 5.61 3.08 25.49
C ALA A 110 4.77 4.31 25.10
N CYS A 111 5.39 5.48 24.94
CA CYS A 111 4.76 6.70 24.47
C CYS A 111 5.65 7.39 23.43
N ASP A 112 5.03 8.12 22.51
CA ASP A 112 5.73 9.00 21.58
C ASP A 112 6.14 10.34 22.24
N ALA A 113 6.75 11.23 21.45
CA ALA A 113 7.20 12.54 21.92
C ALA A 113 6.05 13.48 22.37
N ALA A 114 4.81 13.21 21.97
CA ALA A 114 3.61 13.94 22.38
C ALA A 114 2.91 13.32 23.59
N GLY A 115 3.42 12.20 24.10
CA GLY A 115 2.83 11.47 25.23
C GLY A 115 1.70 10.52 24.83
N MET A 116 1.48 10.28 23.54
CA MET A 116 0.51 9.31 23.06
C MET A 116 1.06 7.90 23.19
N THR A 117 0.23 6.95 23.62
CA THR A 117 0.64 5.56 23.83
C THR A 117 1.02 4.87 22.52
N VAL A 118 2.06 4.04 22.55
CA VAL A 118 2.54 3.22 21.43
C VAL A 118 2.15 1.77 21.67
N GLU A 119 1.55 1.14 20.63
CA GLU A 119 1.10 -0.26 20.66
C GLU A 119 2.25 -1.25 20.93
N ASP A 120 1.91 -2.38 21.56
CA ASP A 120 2.86 -3.41 22.04
C ASP A 120 2.28 -4.82 21.81
N PHE A 121 2.11 -5.17 20.54
CA PHE A 121 1.64 -6.48 20.08
C PHE A 121 2.66 -7.13 19.14
#